data_AF-A0A1E4RTN4-F1
#
_entry.id   AF-A0A1E4RTN4-F1
#
_cell.length_a   1.000
_cell.length_b   1.000
_cell.length_c   1.000
_cell.angle_alpha   90.00
_cell.angle_beta   90.00
_cell.angle_gamma   90.00
#
_symmetry.space_group_name_H-M   'P 1'
#
loop_
_entity.id
_entity.type
_entity.pdbx_description
1 polymer ?
#
loop_
_entity_poly.entity_id
_entity_poly.type
_entity_poly.pdbx_seq_one_letter_code
_entity_poly.pdbx_strand_id
1 'polypeptide(L)'
;MFDVIKRHGSHHFVNVKYGYIVLFAGAIYLACLFVSNKLFILNWNTIRTSKVMRRVLDSHHNVLTLFLWTGFLMILAFWHFDSDSINVYIKRFGRLCYALVPLDIFLSLKPSPIPDVYYLELIFLHKWFSRLIVTIATVHSIGFIAVWISKGTMLKFFKPLNFLGFIALLCFLAITVVSLKPLRRRFYKLFFTGHVVLAWACVALMQWHARPGVSLYTLLNISLIILQIATKFYKSSDVILEKKTNAGSTLDLITFNNNSVSNFVAGSHIRISYPRLNPLNYLLPSHPFTVASLPDDASIKLVVRKTTKDFKSGELVSCFGPFTSINNKFFETAETVVLIAGGSGISYALGLYQQLKNSNANAVVVLVWVLRNRADLWILDHFPLVTSVDVYITGGNITSDDPVSNAFGDEDEELLDQTGRDSFEMEDLDTTQTKNTKIKLGRPNLELYASMFSSKDKNSSWVVSCGTDSLNKDSAKWASTLDVRYHSESYSL
;
A
#
# COMPACT_ATOMS: atom_id res chain seq x y z
N MET A 1 53.88 38.70 4.89
CA MET A 1 52.42 38.77 4.67
C MET A 1 52.04 37.50 3.91
N PHE A 2 51.58 36.46 4.62
CA PHE A 2 51.14 35.22 3.98
C PHE A 2 49.81 35.50 3.30
N ASP A 3 49.82 35.52 1.97
CA ASP A 3 48.61 35.69 1.18
C ASP A 3 47.74 34.44 1.39
N VAL A 4 46.68 34.59 2.18
CA VAL A 4 45.69 33.54 2.42
C VAL A 4 44.88 33.42 1.14
N ILE A 5 45.39 32.64 0.18
CA ILE A 5 44.64 32.24 -1.00
C ILE A 5 43.41 31.50 -0.51
N LYS A 6 42.24 32.11 -0.68
CA LYS A 6 40.93 31.54 -0.35
C LYS A 6 40.81 30.19 -1.09
N ARG A 7 40.96 29.08 -0.36
CA ARG A 7 40.96 27.70 -0.89
C ARG A 7 39.61 27.24 -1.47
N HIS A 8 38.60 28.11 -1.46
CA HIS A 8 37.22 27.81 -1.85
C HIS A 8 36.69 28.88 -2.78
N GLY A 9 36.65 28.56 -4.09
CA GLY A 9 36.01 29.41 -5.09
C GLY A 9 34.53 29.65 -4.79
N SER A 10 34.05 30.84 -5.18
CA SER A 10 32.67 31.33 -5.07
C SER A 10 31.58 30.33 -5.49
N HIS A 11 31.92 29.32 -6.30
CA HIS A 11 31.01 28.31 -6.80
C HIS A 11 30.59 27.22 -5.79
N HIS A 12 31.20 27.14 -4.60
CA HIS A 12 30.92 26.07 -3.63
C HIS A 12 29.49 26.12 -3.04
N PHE A 13 28.91 27.31 -2.94
CA PHE A 13 27.59 27.53 -2.32
C PHE A 13 26.46 27.74 -3.35
N VAL A 14 26.78 27.83 -4.64
CA VAL A 14 25.82 28.17 -5.72
C VAL A 14 24.62 27.24 -5.75
N ASN A 15 24.82 25.96 -5.43
CA ASN A 15 23.76 24.96 -5.50
C ASN A 15 22.86 24.91 -4.25
N VAL A 16 23.24 25.55 -3.14
CA VAL A 16 22.49 25.45 -1.87
C VAL A 16 21.04 25.92 -2.03
N LYS A 17 20.81 27.02 -2.75
CA LYS A 17 19.47 27.55 -3.02
C LYS A 17 18.53 26.56 -3.70
N TYR A 18 19.03 25.73 -4.63
CA TYR A 18 18.20 24.75 -5.34
C TYR A 18 17.72 23.63 -4.41
N GLY A 19 18.51 23.27 -3.40
CA GLY A 19 18.05 22.37 -2.36
C GLY A 19 16.87 22.95 -1.58
N TYR A 20 16.92 24.23 -1.22
CA TYR A 20 15.83 24.88 -0.47
C TYR A 20 14.57 25.03 -1.31
N ILE A 21 14.71 25.32 -2.61
CA ILE A 21 13.59 25.35 -3.56
C ILE A 21 12.88 23.99 -3.60
N VAL A 22 13.63 22.89 -3.69
CA VAL A 22 13.05 21.53 -3.67
C VAL A 22 12.36 21.22 -2.34
N LEU A 23 12.99 21.58 -1.21
CA LEU A 23 12.41 21.36 0.11
C LEU A 23 11.09 22.11 0.29
N PHE A 24 11.06 23.39 -0.11
CA PHE A 24 9.87 24.24 -0.04
C PHE A 24 8.77 23.75 -0.99
N ALA A 25 9.13 23.35 -2.21
CA ALA A 25 8.19 22.73 -3.14
C ALA A 25 7.59 21.43 -2.55
N GLY A 26 8.40 20.64 -1.84
CA GLY A 26 7.93 19.45 -1.13
C GLY A 26 6.91 19.80 -0.04
N ALA A 27 7.17 20.82 0.77
CA ALA A 27 6.24 21.29 1.79
C ALA A 27 4.92 21.81 1.19
N ILE A 28 4.99 22.60 0.11
CA ILE A 28 3.80 23.04 -0.63
C ILE A 28 3.01 21.85 -1.15
N TYR A 29 3.68 20.86 -1.73
CA TYR A 29 3.02 19.68 -2.27
C TYR A 29 2.26 18.91 -1.18
N LEU A 30 2.84 18.71 0.01
CA LEU A 30 2.15 18.08 1.13
C LEU A 30 0.94 18.91 1.61
N ALA A 31 1.05 20.24 1.61
CA ALA A 31 -0.08 21.13 1.92
C ALA A 31 -1.18 21.03 0.84
N CYS A 32 -0.83 20.94 -0.44
CA CYS A 32 -1.77 20.74 -1.53
C CYS A 32 -2.50 19.40 -1.41
N LEU A 33 -1.80 18.31 -1.04
CA LEU A 33 -2.43 17.01 -0.78
C LEU A 33 -3.49 17.12 0.32
N PHE A 34 -3.14 17.77 1.44
CA PHE A 34 -4.07 18.01 2.54
C PHE A 34 -5.30 18.81 2.10
N VAL A 35 -5.08 19.95 1.43
CA VAL A 35 -6.17 20.82 0.96
C VAL A 35 -7.05 20.11 -0.06
N SER A 36 -6.46 19.42 -1.02
CA SER A 36 -7.19 18.67 -2.05
C SER A 36 -8.08 17.61 -1.43
N ASN A 37 -7.56 16.82 -0.49
CA ASN A 37 -8.33 15.78 0.18
C ASN A 37 -9.44 16.36 1.06
N LYS A 38 -9.17 17.45 1.79
CA LYS A 38 -10.19 18.14 2.59
C LYS A 38 -11.32 18.67 1.71
N LEU A 39 -11.00 19.30 0.58
CA LEU A 39 -11.99 19.77 -0.39
C LEU A 39 -12.78 18.62 -1.04
N PHE A 40 -12.13 17.49 -1.28
CA PHE A 40 -12.79 16.28 -1.78
C PHE A 40 -13.84 15.76 -0.79
N ILE A 41 -13.51 15.69 0.51
CA ILE A 41 -14.44 15.25 1.56
C ILE A 41 -15.57 16.25 1.75
N LEU A 42 -15.27 17.56 1.82
CA LEU A 42 -16.29 18.61 2.01
C LEU A 42 -17.31 18.65 0.87
N ASN A 43 -16.86 18.42 -0.37
CA ASN A 43 -17.71 18.45 -1.55
C ASN A 43 -18.21 17.05 -1.95
N TRP A 44 -18.19 16.05 -1.07
CA TRP A 44 -18.54 14.66 -1.37
C TRP A 44 -19.88 14.52 -2.11
N ASN A 45 -20.92 15.22 -1.65
CA ASN A 45 -22.26 15.18 -2.24
C ASN A 45 -22.33 15.82 -3.64
N THR A 46 -21.52 16.83 -3.92
CA THR A 46 -21.47 17.50 -5.23
C THR A 46 -20.54 16.75 -6.20
N ILE A 47 -19.45 16.16 -5.70
CA ILE A 47 -18.57 15.22 -6.43
C ILE A 47 -19.31 13.93 -6.76
N ARG A 48 -20.34 13.59 -5.98
CA ARG A 48 -21.23 12.48 -6.30
C ARG A 48 -21.88 12.69 -7.67
N THR A 49 -22.37 13.88 -7.96
CA THR A 49 -23.14 14.16 -9.17
C THR A 49 -22.29 14.64 -10.35
N SER A 50 -21.12 15.27 -10.12
CA SER A 50 -20.27 15.81 -11.19
C SER A 50 -19.00 14.99 -11.44
N LYS A 51 -18.91 14.34 -12.62
CA LYS A 51 -17.70 13.62 -13.08
C LYS A 51 -16.49 14.55 -13.25
N VAL A 52 -16.71 15.78 -13.71
CA VAL A 52 -15.63 16.78 -13.90
C VAL A 52 -15.05 17.16 -12.56
N MET A 53 -15.90 17.48 -11.59
CA MET A 53 -15.46 17.88 -10.26
C MET A 53 -14.75 16.75 -9.53
N ARG A 54 -15.20 15.49 -9.74
CA ARG A 54 -14.47 14.31 -9.27
C ARG A 54 -13.06 14.26 -9.84
N ARG A 55 -12.88 14.38 -11.16
CA ARG A 55 -11.54 14.36 -11.76
C ARG A 55 -10.66 15.53 -11.31
N VAL A 56 -11.21 16.69 -10.99
CA VAL A 56 -10.40 17.84 -10.56
C VAL A 56 -9.95 17.70 -9.10
N LEU A 57 -10.83 17.23 -8.22
CA LEU A 57 -10.59 17.15 -6.78
C LEU A 57 -10.04 15.81 -6.32
N ASP A 58 -10.05 14.79 -7.18
CA ASP A 58 -9.39 13.52 -6.90
C ASP A 58 -7.89 13.75 -6.72
N SER A 59 -7.44 13.65 -5.48
CA SER A 59 -6.06 13.92 -5.08
C SER A 59 -5.07 12.87 -5.64
N HIS A 60 -5.58 11.78 -6.22
CA HIS A 60 -4.79 10.63 -6.64
C HIS A 60 -4.30 10.69 -8.10
N HIS A 61 -4.04 11.89 -8.63
CA HIS A 61 -3.34 12.09 -9.92
C HIS A 61 -1.84 11.80 -9.80
N ASN A 62 -1.53 10.60 -9.34
CA ASN A 62 -0.22 10.11 -8.98
C ASN A 62 0.77 10.16 -10.17
N VAL A 63 0.30 9.81 -11.38
CA VAL A 63 1.11 9.83 -12.60
C VAL A 63 1.41 11.26 -13.07
N LEU A 64 0.39 12.13 -13.12
CA LEU A 64 0.58 13.53 -13.49
C LEU A 64 1.53 14.24 -12.51
N THR A 65 1.35 14.01 -11.22
CA THR A 65 2.25 14.51 -10.17
C THR A 65 3.70 14.12 -10.44
N LEU A 66 3.94 12.86 -10.79
CA LEU A 66 5.30 12.37 -11.12
C LEU A 66 5.90 13.10 -12.33
N PHE A 67 5.12 13.31 -13.39
CA PHE A 67 5.58 14.05 -14.57
C PHE A 67 5.90 15.51 -14.23
N LEU A 68 5.05 16.18 -13.45
CA LEU A 68 5.27 17.55 -13.01
C LEU A 68 6.53 17.68 -12.17
N TRP A 69 6.75 16.77 -11.22
CA TRP A 69 7.96 16.75 -10.40
C TRP A 69 9.22 16.46 -11.22
N THR A 70 9.15 15.52 -12.16
CA THR A 70 10.27 15.22 -13.06
C THR A 70 10.62 16.43 -13.91
N GLY A 71 9.64 17.09 -14.51
CA GLY A 71 9.83 18.32 -15.29
C GLY A 71 10.41 19.46 -14.46
N PHE A 72 9.85 19.70 -13.26
CA PHE A 72 10.34 20.69 -12.31
C PHE A 72 11.82 20.46 -11.94
N LEU A 73 12.20 19.23 -11.62
CA LEU A 73 13.58 18.89 -11.26
C LEU A 73 14.53 19.02 -12.45
N MET A 74 14.09 18.66 -13.66
CA MET A 74 14.86 18.85 -14.88
C MET A 74 15.10 20.34 -15.17
N ILE A 75 14.07 21.18 -15.05
CA ILE A 75 14.20 22.64 -15.19
C ILE A 75 15.23 23.17 -14.18
N LEU A 76 15.15 22.78 -12.90
CA LEU A 76 16.12 23.21 -11.90
C LEU A 76 17.54 22.69 -12.19
N ALA A 77 17.66 21.43 -12.64
CA ALA A 77 18.94 20.82 -12.96
C ALA A 77 19.69 21.60 -14.06
N PHE A 78 18.98 22.09 -15.08
CA PHE A 78 19.55 22.80 -16.23
C PHE A 78 19.32 24.32 -16.20
N TRP A 79 18.75 24.88 -15.13
CA TRP A 79 18.50 26.32 -15.01
C TRP A 79 19.80 27.13 -15.18
N HIS A 80 19.83 28.04 -16.16
CA HIS A 80 21.00 28.84 -16.55
C HIS A 80 22.23 28.01 -17.02
N PHE A 81 22.01 26.84 -17.61
CA PHE A 81 23.09 25.93 -18.04
C PHE A 81 24.20 26.62 -18.83
N ASP A 82 25.44 26.34 -18.43
CA ASP A 82 26.67 26.85 -19.03
C ASP A 82 27.68 25.70 -19.14
N SER A 83 28.16 25.44 -20.35
CA SER A 83 29.08 24.33 -20.66
C SER A 83 30.41 24.45 -19.93
N ASP A 84 30.89 25.68 -19.71
CA ASP A 84 32.18 25.93 -19.07
C ASP A 84 32.15 25.56 -17.58
N SER A 85 30.95 25.59 -17.01
CA SER A 85 30.66 25.33 -15.60
C SER A 85 30.06 23.94 -15.33
N ILE A 86 30.31 22.94 -16.18
CA ILE A 86 29.71 21.58 -16.10
C ILE A 86 29.75 20.94 -14.70
N ASN A 87 30.84 21.15 -13.94
CA ASN A 87 31.01 20.67 -12.57
C ASN A 87 29.92 21.19 -11.61
N VAL A 88 29.47 22.42 -11.81
CA VAL A 88 28.42 23.05 -10.98
C VAL A 88 27.09 22.33 -11.22
N TYR A 89 26.78 21.99 -12.46
CA TYR A 89 25.55 21.28 -12.82
C TYR A 89 25.54 19.84 -12.32
N ILE A 90 26.65 19.11 -12.47
CA ILE A 90 26.76 17.75 -11.90
C ILE A 90 26.56 17.79 -10.38
N LYS A 91 27.17 18.75 -9.67
CA LYS A 91 26.90 18.97 -8.22
C LYS A 91 25.44 19.30 -7.93
N ARG A 92 24.74 19.95 -8.86
CA ARG A 92 23.32 20.29 -8.73
C ARG A 92 22.45 19.04 -8.76
N PHE A 93 22.73 18.05 -9.62
CA PHE A 93 22.05 16.76 -9.58
C PHE A 93 22.15 16.11 -8.18
N GLY A 94 23.35 16.02 -7.62
CA GLY A 94 23.55 15.47 -6.27
C GLY A 94 22.77 16.25 -5.19
N ARG A 95 22.67 17.57 -5.35
CA ARG A 95 21.89 18.47 -4.48
C ARG A 95 20.38 18.19 -4.55
N LEU A 96 19.84 18.06 -5.76
CA LEU A 96 18.42 17.77 -5.99
C LEU A 96 18.06 16.38 -5.45
N CYS A 97 18.92 15.39 -5.69
CA CYS A 97 18.78 14.02 -5.18
C CYS A 97 18.55 14.00 -3.67
N TYR A 98 19.48 14.56 -2.88
CA TYR A 98 19.37 14.47 -1.44
C TYR A 98 18.23 15.35 -0.89
N ALA A 99 17.92 16.48 -1.55
CA ALA A 99 16.86 17.39 -1.13
C ALA A 99 15.45 16.76 -1.25
N LEU A 100 15.28 15.74 -2.09
CA LEU A 100 14.03 14.98 -2.22
C LEU A 100 13.85 13.89 -1.17
N VAL A 101 14.93 13.43 -0.51
CA VAL A 101 14.87 12.31 0.45
C VAL A 101 13.90 12.57 1.62
N PRO A 102 13.84 13.78 2.23
CA PRO A 102 12.85 14.03 3.29
C PRO A 102 11.41 13.87 2.83
N LEU A 103 11.08 14.34 1.63
CA LEU A 103 9.75 14.17 1.05
C LEU A 103 9.46 12.68 0.80
N ASP A 104 10.43 11.94 0.25
CA ASP A 104 10.28 10.51 -0.02
C ASP A 104 10.05 9.68 1.26
N ILE A 105 10.79 9.97 2.33
CA ILE A 105 10.57 9.33 3.64
C ILE A 105 9.18 9.69 4.18
N PHE A 106 8.77 10.96 4.11
CA PHE A 106 7.47 11.41 4.59
C PHE A 106 6.32 10.64 3.90
N LEU A 107 6.39 10.45 2.59
CA LEU A 107 5.38 9.70 1.81
C LEU A 107 5.28 8.21 2.19
N SER A 108 6.28 7.67 2.90
CA SER A 108 6.32 6.27 3.32
C SER A 108 5.76 6.02 4.74
N LEU A 109 5.52 7.10 5.50
CA LEU A 109 5.14 7.06 6.91
C LEU A 109 3.78 6.38 7.13
N LYS A 110 3.68 5.64 8.24
CA LYS A 110 2.49 4.90 8.65
C LYS A 110 2.15 5.19 10.12
N PRO A 111 0.89 5.54 10.43
CA PRO A 111 -0.12 6.06 9.49
C PRO A 111 0.39 7.33 8.77
N SER A 112 -0.30 7.74 7.72
CA SER A 112 -0.01 9.02 7.07
C SER A 112 -0.07 10.16 8.11
N PRO A 113 0.92 11.05 8.15
CA PRO A 113 0.85 12.24 9.00
C PRO A 113 -0.18 13.26 8.51
N ILE A 114 -0.64 13.14 7.26
CA ILE A 114 -1.68 14.01 6.68
C ILE A 114 -3.05 13.45 7.08
N PRO A 115 -3.91 14.22 7.77
CA PRO A 115 -5.26 13.80 8.12
C PRO A 115 -6.07 13.36 6.90
N ASP A 116 -6.85 12.28 7.06
CA ASP A 116 -7.76 11.71 6.07
C ASP A 116 -7.14 11.28 4.73
N VAL A 117 -5.81 11.31 4.59
CA VAL A 117 -5.08 10.77 3.43
C VAL A 117 -4.49 9.42 3.83
N TYR A 118 -4.82 8.35 3.13
CA TYR A 118 -4.42 7.01 3.54
C TYR A 118 -3.00 6.70 3.05
N TYR A 119 -2.18 6.08 3.92
CA TYR A 119 -0.78 5.78 3.57
C TYR A 119 -0.67 4.89 2.31
N LEU A 120 -1.65 4.03 2.06
CA LEU A 120 -1.72 3.17 0.87
C LEU A 120 -1.71 3.98 -0.44
N GLU A 121 -2.32 5.17 -0.42
CA GLU A 121 -2.40 6.08 -1.58
C GLU A 121 -1.04 6.73 -1.88
N LEU A 122 -0.24 6.99 -0.84
CA LEU A 122 1.07 7.64 -0.94
C LEU A 122 2.21 6.68 -1.31
N ILE A 123 2.03 5.36 -1.12
CA ILE A 123 3.06 4.36 -1.46
C ILE A 123 3.45 4.40 -2.94
N PHE A 124 2.50 4.71 -3.84
CA PHE A 124 2.84 4.89 -5.25
C PHE A 124 3.90 5.98 -5.41
N LEU A 125 3.66 7.14 -4.80
CA LEU A 125 4.55 8.29 -4.92
C LEU A 125 5.90 7.98 -4.29
N HIS A 126 5.95 7.41 -3.08
CA HIS A 126 7.21 6.96 -2.47
C HIS A 126 8.04 6.11 -3.44
N LYS A 127 7.45 5.06 -4.03
CA LYS A 127 8.17 4.18 -4.97
C LYS A 127 8.76 4.91 -6.17
N TRP A 128 8.04 5.90 -6.72
CA TRP A 128 8.49 6.62 -7.93
C TRP A 128 9.44 7.78 -7.61
N PHE A 129 9.25 8.47 -6.48
CA PHE A 129 10.22 9.44 -5.97
C PHE A 129 11.54 8.76 -5.62
N SER A 130 11.54 7.60 -4.97
CA SER A 130 12.76 6.83 -4.74
C SER A 130 13.50 6.49 -6.04
N ARG A 131 12.78 6.08 -7.10
CA ARG A 131 13.39 5.83 -8.43
C ARG A 131 14.01 7.09 -9.02
N LEU A 132 13.33 8.22 -8.91
CA LEU A 132 13.82 9.51 -9.38
C LEU A 132 15.10 9.92 -8.64
N ILE A 133 15.13 9.75 -7.32
CA ILE A 133 16.31 9.99 -6.47
C ILE A 133 17.50 9.15 -6.95
N VAL A 134 17.31 7.84 -7.13
CA VAL A 134 18.38 6.93 -7.57
C VAL A 134 18.87 7.27 -8.99
N THR A 135 17.97 7.62 -9.90
CA THR A 135 18.33 8.07 -11.26
C THR A 135 19.18 9.34 -11.21
N ILE A 136 18.76 10.35 -10.44
CA ILE A 136 19.51 11.61 -10.28
C ILE A 136 20.88 11.35 -9.63
N ALA A 137 20.95 10.49 -8.60
CA ALA A 137 22.22 10.09 -7.97
C ALA A 137 23.16 9.39 -8.95
N THR A 138 22.61 8.56 -9.83
CA THR A 138 23.37 7.84 -10.86
C THR A 138 23.92 8.82 -11.91
N VAL A 139 23.10 9.75 -12.41
CA VAL A 139 23.54 10.82 -13.33
C VAL A 139 24.62 11.70 -12.71
N HIS A 140 24.47 12.08 -11.44
CA HIS A 140 25.51 12.81 -10.70
C HIS A 140 26.84 12.05 -10.67
N SER A 141 26.79 10.75 -10.37
CA SER A 141 27.98 9.92 -10.22
C SER A 141 28.68 9.67 -11.56
N ILE A 142 27.92 9.29 -12.59
CA ILE A 142 28.42 9.11 -13.96
C ILE A 142 29.01 10.41 -14.49
N GLY A 143 28.34 11.54 -14.26
CA GLY A 143 28.82 12.86 -14.70
C GLY A 143 30.19 13.20 -14.10
N PHE A 144 30.41 12.93 -12.81
CA PHE A 144 31.71 13.18 -12.18
C PHE A 144 32.80 12.23 -12.68
N ILE A 145 32.47 10.96 -12.90
CA ILE A 145 33.40 9.99 -13.50
C ILE A 145 33.82 10.49 -14.90
N ALA A 146 32.86 10.87 -15.74
CA ALA A 146 33.13 11.37 -17.09
C ALA A 146 34.03 12.62 -17.09
N VAL A 147 33.78 13.57 -16.19
CA VAL A 147 34.64 14.76 -16.04
C VAL A 147 36.04 14.40 -15.55
N TRP A 148 36.18 13.45 -14.63
CA TRP A 148 37.50 13.07 -14.13
C TRP A 148 38.30 12.30 -15.18
N ILE A 149 37.67 11.47 -16.00
CA ILE A 149 38.30 10.81 -17.16
C ILE A 149 38.76 11.87 -18.16
N SER A 150 37.87 12.79 -18.60
CA SER A 150 38.20 13.78 -19.63
C SER A 150 39.31 14.75 -19.21
N LYS A 151 39.43 15.04 -17.91
CA LYS A 151 40.47 15.91 -17.36
C LYS A 151 41.72 15.16 -16.88
N GLY A 152 41.79 13.83 -17.02
CA GLY A 152 42.90 13.01 -16.51
C GLY A 152 43.07 13.07 -14.98
N THR A 153 41.99 13.36 -14.23
CA THR A 153 42.03 13.54 -12.76
C THR A 153 41.34 12.42 -11.98
N MET A 154 41.39 11.18 -12.49
CA MET A 154 40.72 10.02 -11.89
C MET A 154 41.11 9.72 -10.44
N LEU A 155 42.31 10.10 -10.00
CA LEU A 155 42.71 9.99 -8.59
C LEU A 155 41.80 10.76 -7.62
N LYS A 156 41.01 11.73 -8.12
CA LYS A 156 39.98 12.41 -7.31
C LYS A 156 38.89 11.46 -6.84
N PHE A 157 38.64 10.34 -7.51
CA PHE A 157 37.69 9.32 -7.10
C PHE A 157 38.01 8.79 -5.69
N PHE A 158 39.28 8.50 -5.42
CA PHE A 158 39.75 7.93 -4.16
C PHE A 158 39.88 8.95 -3.02
N LYS A 159 39.55 10.23 -3.24
CA LYS A 159 39.48 11.19 -2.13
C LYS A 159 38.39 10.75 -1.15
N PRO A 160 38.62 10.79 0.18
CA PRO A 160 37.71 10.19 1.16
C PRO A 160 36.24 10.61 0.98
N LEU A 161 35.98 11.90 0.78
CA LEU A 161 34.61 12.41 0.60
C LEU A 161 33.97 11.98 -0.73
N ASN A 162 34.75 11.85 -1.81
CA ASN A 162 34.24 11.40 -3.10
C ASN A 162 33.97 9.90 -3.08
N PHE A 163 34.88 9.12 -2.49
CA PHE A 163 34.71 7.70 -2.29
C PHE A 163 33.50 7.37 -1.41
N LEU A 164 33.23 8.20 -0.40
CA LEU A 164 32.00 8.07 0.39
C LEU A 164 30.72 8.26 -0.45
N GLY A 165 30.76 9.15 -1.44
CA GLY A 165 29.67 9.31 -2.41
C GLY A 165 29.45 8.08 -3.27
N PHE A 166 30.53 7.41 -3.65
CA PHE A 166 30.46 6.12 -4.35
C PHE A 166 29.84 5.03 -3.46
N ILE A 167 30.23 4.94 -2.18
CA ILE A 167 29.59 4.01 -1.22
C ILE A 167 28.09 4.33 -1.08
N ALA A 168 27.71 5.61 -1.00
CA ALA A 168 26.31 6.02 -0.95
C ALA A 168 25.53 5.61 -2.21
N LEU A 169 26.13 5.74 -3.41
CA LEU A 169 25.55 5.24 -4.65
C LEU A 169 25.34 3.72 -4.60
N LEU A 170 26.32 2.96 -4.12
CA LEU A 170 26.18 1.50 -3.95
C LEU A 170 25.02 1.15 -3.02
N CYS A 171 24.84 1.89 -1.91
CA CYS A 171 23.68 1.71 -1.03
C CYS A 171 22.35 1.99 -1.74
N PHE A 172 22.26 3.07 -2.53
CA PHE A 172 21.06 3.37 -3.33
C PHE A 172 20.74 2.30 -4.37
N LEU A 173 21.77 1.78 -5.06
CA LEU A 173 21.61 0.68 -6.01
C LEU A 173 21.20 -0.61 -5.29
N ALA A 174 21.80 -0.92 -4.13
CA ALA A 174 21.42 -2.08 -3.32
C ALA A 174 19.96 -2.00 -2.84
N ILE A 175 19.51 -0.83 -2.37
CA ILE A 175 18.09 -0.59 -2.02
C ILE A 175 17.20 -0.88 -3.23
N THR A 176 17.59 -0.42 -4.41
CA THR A 176 16.80 -0.59 -5.64
C THR A 176 16.68 -2.07 -5.99
N VAL A 177 17.78 -2.83 -5.91
CA VAL A 177 17.82 -4.28 -6.19
C VAL A 177 16.89 -5.03 -5.25
N VAL A 178 17.02 -4.86 -3.93
CA VAL A 178 16.16 -5.58 -2.97
C VAL A 178 14.68 -5.14 -3.08
N SER A 179 14.42 -3.96 -3.63
CA SER A 179 13.07 -3.41 -3.84
C SER A 179 12.42 -3.82 -5.17
N LEU A 180 13.12 -4.55 -6.04
CA LEU A 180 12.57 -5.08 -7.29
C LEU A 180 11.39 -6.03 -6.99
N LYS A 181 10.34 -5.95 -7.80
CA LYS A 181 9.11 -6.75 -7.64
C LYS A 181 9.38 -8.27 -7.48
N PRO A 182 10.21 -8.94 -8.33
CA PRO A 182 10.48 -10.36 -8.16
C PRO A 182 11.18 -10.68 -6.84
N LEU A 183 12.22 -9.92 -6.48
CA LEU A 183 12.96 -10.14 -5.24
C LEU A 183 12.09 -9.87 -4.00
N ARG A 184 11.32 -8.78 -3.99
CA ARG A 184 10.43 -8.45 -2.87
C ARG A 184 9.34 -9.50 -2.67
N ARG A 185 8.78 -10.06 -3.74
CA ARG A 185 7.75 -11.11 -3.65
C ARG A 185 8.34 -12.41 -3.07
N ARG A 186 9.52 -12.81 -3.54
CA ARG A 186 10.16 -14.05 -3.08
C ARG A 186 10.81 -13.94 -1.69
N PHE A 187 11.42 -12.79 -1.38
CA PHE A 187 12.21 -12.56 -0.18
C PHE A 187 11.78 -11.28 0.55
N TYR A 188 10.51 -11.21 0.95
CA TYR A 188 9.94 -10.00 1.56
C TYR A 188 10.66 -9.54 2.84
N LYS A 189 11.12 -10.48 3.68
CA LYS A 189 11.91 -10.16 4.89
C LYS A 189 13.23 -9.47 4.53
N LEU A 190 13.97 -10.00 3.54
CA LEU A 190 15.22 -9.41 3.06
C LEU A 190 14.98 -8.00 2.48
N PHE A 191 13.93 -7.84 1.67
CA PHE A 191 13.51 -6.53 1.17
C PHE A 191 13.29 -5.54 2.31
N PHE A 192 12.43 -5.88 3.28
CA PHE A 192 12.03 -4.95 4.34
C PHE A 192 13.22 -4.57 5.23
N THR A 193 13.92 -5.56 5.78
CA THR A 193 15.05 -5.33 6.69
C THR A 193 16.21 -4.63 5.97
N GLY A 194 16.56 -5.10 4.77
CA GLY A 194 17.60 -4.49 3.94
C GLY A 194 17.28 -3.04 3.59
N HIS A 195 16.03 -2.74 3.22
CA HIS A 195 15.59 -1.38 2.91
C HIS A 195 15.73 -0.44 4.13
N VAL A 196 15.29 -0.85 5.31
CA VAL A 196 15.39 -0.03 6.54
C VAL A 196 16.86 0.24 6.91
N VAL A 197 17.70 -0.80 6.91
CA VAL A 197 19.13 -0.67 7.25
C VAL A 197 19.85 0.24 6.25
N LEU A 198 19.65 0.02 4.96
CA LEU A 198 20.29 0.82 3.92
C LEU A 198 19.77 2.26 3.90
N ALA A 199 18.50 2.51 4.24
CA ALA A 199 17.97 3.87 4.33
C ALA A 199 18.69 4.68 5.42
N TRP A 200 18.90 4.11 6.60
CA TRP A 200 19.72 4.72 7.65
C TRP A 200 21.16 4.97 7.19
N ALA A 201 21.78 3.98 6.53
CA ALA A 201 23.12 4.11 6.00
C ALA A 201 23.23 5.25 4.97
N CYS A 202 22.29 5.36 4.02
CA CYS A 202 22.25 6.44 3.05
C CYS A 202 22.18 7.82 3.73
N VAL A 203 21.28 8.00 4.70
CA VAL A 203 21.16 9.27 5.45
C VAL A 203 22.47 9.64 6.13
N ALA A 204 23.13 8.69 6.79
CA ALA A 204 24.41 8.92 7.44
C ALA A 204 25.53 9.27 6.43
N LEU A 205 25.69 8.48 5.37
CA LEU A 205 26.73 8.68 4.34
C LEU A 205 26.57 10.04 3.65
N MET A 206 25.33 10.45 3.36
CA MET A 206 25.02 11.69 2.68
C MET A 206 25.37 12.93 3.52
N GLN A 207 25.21 12.89 4.85
CA GLN A 207 25.62 13.98 5.74
C GLN A 207 27.12 14.31 5.60
N TRP A 208 27.94 13.28 5.41
CA TRP A 208 29.39 13.45 5.30
C TRP A 208 29.83 13.76 3.87
N HIS A 209 29.21 13.12 2.88
CA HIS A 209 29.53 13.30 1.45
C HIS A 209 29.01 14.64 0.90
N ALA A 210 27.71 14.92 1.05
CA ALA A 210 27.07 16.06 0.42
C ALA A 210 27.39 17.33 1.22
N ARG A 211 28.17 18.26 0.67
CA ARG A 211 28.54 19.53 1.33
C ARG A 211 28.49 20.69 0.31
N PRO A 212 28.27 21.94 0.75
CA PRO A 212 27.95 22.41 2.11
C PRO A 212 26.43 22.42 2.38
N GLY A 213 25.99 22.63 3.63
CA GLY A 213 24.59 22.96 3.95
C GLY A 213 23.58 21.81 3.85
N VAL A 214 23.95 20.62 4.33
CA VAL A 214 23.07 19.42 4.28
C VAL A 214 22.46 19.02 5.61
N SER A 215 22.98 19.56 6.72
CA SER A 215 22.59 19.14 8.07
C SER A 215 21.09 19.29 8.35
N LEU A 216 20.41 20.28 7.77
CA LEU A 216 18.96 20.43 7.89
C LEU A 216 18.22 19.21 7.33
N TYR A 217 18.63 18.71 6.16
CA TYR A 217 17.98 17.58 5.50
C TYR A 217 18.24 16.29 6.24
N THR A 218 19.47 16.11 6.74
CA THR A 218 19.82 14.99 7.60
C THR A 218 19.00 15.01 8.89
N LEU A 219 18.86 16.17 9.53
CA LEU A 219 18.01 16.32 10.71
C LEU A 219 16.57 15.97 10.41
N LEU A 220 16.00 16.46 9.30
CA LEU A 220 14.64 16.11 8.88
C LEU A 220 14.49 14.61 8.64
N ASN A 221 15.42 13.98 7.91
CA ASN A 221 15.39 12.54 7.64
C ASN A 221 15.43 11.72 8.94
N ILE A 222 16.36 12.03 9.85
CA ILE A 222 16.49 11.35 11.15
C ILE A 222 15.19 11.54 11.96
N SER A 223 14.67 12.76 12.03
CA SER A 223 13.43 13.07 12.74
C SER A 223 12.25 12.28 12.19
N LEU A 224 12.11 12.16 10.87
CA LEU A 224 11.02 11.40 10.24
C LEU A 224 11.14 9.89 10.53
N ILE A 225 12.34 9.32 10.50
CA ILE A 225 12.52 7.89 10.81
C ILE A 225 12.28 7.62 12.30
N ILE A 226 12.75 8.50 13.19
CA ILE A 226 12.46 8.41 14.63
C ILE A 226 10.95 8.54 14.87
N LEU A 227 10.28 9.49 14.20
CA LEU A 227 8.83 9.67 14.28
C LEU A 227 8.09 8.39 13.87
N GLN A 228 8.54 7.67 12.83
CA GLN A 228 7.95 6.39 12.44
C GLN A 228 8.06 5.34 13.54
N ILE A 229 9.23 5.23 14.18
CA ILE A 229 9.48 4.27 15.26
C ILE A 229 8.64 4.62 16.48
N ALA A 230 8.65 5.89 16.89
CA ALA A 230 7.86 6.40 18.01
C ALA A 230 6.36 6.19 17.77
N THR A 231 5.85 6.56 16.60
CA THR A 231 4.44 6.40 16.24
C THR A 231 4.03 4.93 16.30
N LYS A 232 4.87 4.02 15.78
CA LYS A 232 4.62 2.59 15.87
C LYS A 232 4.60 2.13 17.33
N PHE A 233 5.53 2.58 18.17
CA PHE A 233 5.54 2.22 19.59
C PHE A 233 4.27 2.69 20.31
N TYR A 234 3.89 3.96 20.18
CA TYR A 234 2.76 4.55 20.91
C TYR A 234 1.40 4.08 20.42
N LYS A 235 1.25 3.79 19.12
CA LYS A 235 -0.01 3.30 18.53
C LYS A 235 -0.07 1.76 18.43
N SER A 236 0.87 1.04 19.02
CA SER A 236 0.78 -0.42 19.10
C SER A 236 0.36 -0.88 20.48
N SER A 237 -0.49 -1.90 20.49
CA SER A 237 -1.01 -2.56 21.68
C SER A 237 -0.66 -4.03 21.63
N ASP A 238 -0.13 -4.57 22.73
CA ASP A 238 0.15 -6.01 22.83
C ASP A 238 -1.12 -6.75 23.24
N VAL A 239 -1.44 -7.83 22.53
CA VAL A 239 -2.66 -8.61 22.71
C VAL A 239 -2.36 -10.11 22.72
N ILE A 240 -3.20 -10.86 23.42
CA ILE A 240 -3.17 -12.31 23.43
C ILE A 240 -4.20 -12.81 22.42
N LEU A 241 -3.76 -13.64 21.49
CA LEU A 241 -4.61 -14.17 20.43
C LEU A 241 -5.38 -15.41 20.89
N GLU A 242 -6.64 -15.50 20.49
CA GLU A 242 -7.41 -16.73 20.49
C GLU A 242 -7.57 -17.21 19.04
N LYS A 243 -7.35 -18.50 18.80
CA LYS A 243 -7.45 -19.10 17.48
C LYS A 243 -8.55 -20.15 17.44
N LYS A 244 -9.47 -20.01 16.49
CA LYS A 244 -10.45 -21.03 16.12
C LYS A 244 -10.12 -21.57 14.72
N THR A 245 -10.23 -22.89 14.57
CA THR A 245 -9.96 -23.58 13.31
C THR A 245 -11.03 -24.64 13.07
N ASN A 246 -11.30 -24.96 11.80
CA ASN A 246 -12.18 -26.04 11.42
C ASN A 246 -11.42 -27.10 10.60
N ALA A 247 -11.80 -28.36 10.76
CA ALA A 247 -11.21 -29.47 10.01
C ALA A 247 -11.43 -29.28 8.50
N GLY A 248 -10.38 -29.50 7.71
CA GLY A 248 -10.42 -29.31 6.26
C GLY A 248 -10.43 -27.86 5.79
N SER A 249 -10.67 -26.86 6.63
CA SER A 249 -10.68 -25.44 6.21
C SER A 249 -9.26 -24.89 6.00
N THR A 250 -9.12 -24.02 4.99
CA THR A 250 -7.92 -23.22 4.71
C THR A 250 -7.90 -21.88 5.43
N LEU A 251 -9.00 -21.50 6.10
CA LEU A 251 -9.16 -20.26 6.84
C LEU A 251 -9.23 -20.54 8.34
N ASP A 252 -8.58 -19.68 9.11
CA ASP A 252 -8.65 -19.62 10.57
C ASP A 252 -9.31 -18.31 11.01
N LEU A 253 -10.00 -18.36 12.15
CA LEU A 253 -10.55 -17.16 12.80
C LEU A 253 -9.69 -16.82 14.01
N ILE A 254 -9.10 -15.63 13.98
CA ILE A 254 -8.31 -15.09 15.08
C ILE A 254 -9.12 -14.01 15.80
N THR A 255 -9.20 -14.11 17.13
CA THR A 255 -9.95 -13.16 17.96
C THR A 255 -9.13 -12.63 19.13
N PHE A 256 -9.40 -11.39 19.52
CA PHE A 256 -8.85 -10.77 20.73
C PHE A 256 -9.71 -9.56 21.16
N ASN A 257 -9.47 -9.01 22.34
CA ASN A 257 -10.28 -7.92 22.92
C ASN A 257 -10.14 -6.59 22.14
N ASN A 258 -11.28 -5.94 21.84
CA ASN A 258 -11.36 -4.70 21.06
C ASN A 258 -10.79 -3.45 21.77
N ASN A 259 -10.60 -3.47 23.09
CA ASN A 259 -10.00 -2.35 23.83
C ASN A 259 -8.62 -1.92 23.29
N SER A 260 -7.96 -2.78 22.51
CA SER A 260 -6.62 -2.57 21.96
C SER A 260 -6.58 -1.83 20.61
N VAL A 261 -7.69 -1.79 19.87
CA VAL A 261 -7.77 -1.30 18.46
C VAL A 261 -8.92 -0.28 18.27
N SER A 262 -9.45 0.27 19.37
CA SER A 262 -10.69 1.06 19.42
C SER A 262 -10.80 2.17 18.35
N ASN A 263 -12.05 2.51 18.00
CA ASN A 263 -12.43 3.60 17.09
C ASN A 263 -11.91 3.43 15.64
N PHE A 264 -12.00 2.23 15.09
CA PHE A 264 -11.69 1.97 13.68
C PHE A 264 -12.93 2.13 12.79
N VAL A 265 -12.69 2.25 11.48
CA VAL A 265 -13.75 2.25 10.45
C VAL A 265 -13.88 0.84 9.89
N ALA A 266 -15.10 0.36 9.64
CA ALA A 266 -15.29 -0.96 9.04
C ALA A 266 -14.49 -1.13 7.74
N GLY A 267 -13.85 -2.30 7.58
CA GLY A 267 -12.91 -2.55 6.48
C GLY A 267 -11.49 -2.01 6.72
N SER A 268 -11.20 -1.40 7.87
CA SER A 268 -9.82 -1.07 8.26
C SER A 268 -8.99 -2.34 8.48
N HIS A 269 -7.69 -2.27 8.24
CA HIS A 269 -6.75 -3.32 8.63
C HIS A 269 -5.87 -2.90 9.79
N ILE A 270 -5.41 -3.90 10.54
CA ILE A 270 -4.33 -3.77 11.53
C ILE A 270 -3.11 -4.52 11.03
N ARG A 271 -1.96 -4.29 11.64
CA ARG A 271 -0.73 -5.03 11.35
C ARG A 271 -0.25 -5.77 12.60
N ILE A 272 -0.11 -7.08 12.49
CA ILE A 272 0.36 -7.94 13.58
C ILE A 272 1.85 -8.24 13.41
N SER A 273 2.58 -8.19 14.52
CA SER A 273 4.02 -8.41 14.59
C SER A 273 4.44 -9.01 15.94
N TYR A 274 5.75 -9.15 16.15
CA TYR A 274 6.32 -9.44 17.46
C TYR A 274 5.87 -8.42 18.52
N PRO A 275 5.87 -8.80 19.82
CA PRO A 275 5.53 -7.91 20.93
C PRO A 275 6.22 -6.55 20.86
N ARG A 276 5.57 -5.51 21.36
CA ARG A 276 6.00 -4.11 21.17
C ARG A 276 7.44 -3.85 21.60
N LEU A 277 7.88 -4.44 22.71
CA LEU A 277 9.24 -4.28 23.24
C LEU A 277 10.30 -5.10 22.52
N ASN A 278 9.91 -6.05 21.67
CA ASN A 278 10.85 -6.87 20.91
C ASN A 278 11.48 -6.06 19.78
N PRO A 279 12.82 -5.92 19.70
CA PRO A 279 13.50 -5.17 18.63
C PRO A 279 13.15 -5.66 17.22
N LEU A 280 12.85 -6.95 17.07
CA LEU A 280 12.43 -7.55 15.80
C LEU A 280 11.14 -6.93 15.27
N ASN A 281 10.28 -6.35 16.13
CA ASN A 281 9.11 -5.61 15.68
C ASN A 281 9.49 -4.44 14.76
N TYR A 282 10.65 -3.82 14.95
CA TYR A 282 11.09 -2.65 14.18
C TYR A 282 11.96 -3.01 12.97
N LEU A 283 12.62 -4.17 13.02
CA LEU A 283 13.54 -4.63 11.97
C LEU A 283 12.89 -5.58 10.97
N LEU A 284 11.83 -6.30 11.38
CA LEU A 284 11.11 -7.26 10.54
C LEU A 284 9.74 -6.70 10.09
N PRO A 285 9.23 -7.17 8.94
CA PRO A 285 7.94 -6.73 8.45
C PRO A 285 6.81 -7.21 9.38
N SER A 286 5.86 -6.30 9.67
CA SER A 286 4.57 -6.67 10.24
C SER A 286 3.59 -7.11 9.14
N HIS A 287 2.60 -7.94 9.48
CA HIS A 287 1.64 -8.49 8.53
C HIS A 287 0.27 -7.81 8.67
N PRO A 288 -0.28 -7.21 7.60
CA PRO A 288 -1.62 -6.63 7.59
C PRO A 288 -2.71 -7.71 7.62
N PHE A 289 -3.75 -7.47 8.41
CA PHE A 289 -4.98 -8.26 8.48
C PHE A 289 -6.17 -7.33 8.59
N THR A 290 -7.16 -7.51 7.73
CA THR A 290 -8.39 -6.72 7.75
C THR A 290 -9.26 -7.13 8.92
N VAL A 291 -9.82 -6.14 9.61
CA VAL A 291 -10.77 -6.35 10.70
C VAL A 291 -12.14 -6.64 10.11
N ALA A 292 -12.65 -7.85 10.37
CA ALA A 292 -13.95 -8.32 9.88
C ALA A 292 -15.09 -8.00 10.86
N SER A 293 -14.78 -7.70 12.11
CA SER A 293 -15.74 -7.26 13.14
C SER A 293 -16.07 -5.77 13.03
N LEU A 294 -17.11 -5.33 13.73
CA LEU A 294 -17.49 -3.93 13.83
C LEU A 294 -16.76 -3.20 14.98
N PRO A 295 -16.71 -1.86 14.95
CA PRO A 295 -16.06 -1.07 16.00
C PRO A 295 -16.69 -1.23 17.38
N ASP A 296 -17.98 -1.54 17.43
CA ASP A 296 -18.75 -1.72 18.67
C ASP A 296 -18.73 -3.17 19.18
N ASP A 297 -18.13 -4.10 18.43
CA ASP A 297 -18.02 -5.50 18.86
C ASP A 297 -17.06 -5.64 20.05
N ALA A 298 -17.35 -6.52 21.01
CA ALA A 298 -16.47 -6.76 22.16
C ALA A 298 -15.10 -7.34 21.78
N SER A 299 -15.01 -8.01 20.63
CA SER A 299 -13.78 -8.65 20.15
C SER A 299 -13.50 -8.29 18.69
N ILE A 300 -12.22 -8.10 18.39
CA ILE A 300 -11.72 -8.01 17.03
C ILE A 300 -11.72 -9.41 16.42
N LYS A 301 -12.25 -9.54 15.20
CA LYS A 301 -12.24 -10.78 14.42
C LYS A 301 -11.41 -10.60 13.16
N LEU A 302 -10.45 -11.49 12.94
CA LEU A 302 -9.64 -11.55 11.72
C LEU A 302 -9.83 -12.91 11.05
N VAL A 303 -10.13 -12.92 9.75
CA VAL A 303 -10.13 -14.16 8.96
C VAL A 303 -8.79 -14.29 8.26
N VAL A 304 -8.04 -15.33 8.63
CA VAL A 304 -6.64 -15.50 8.23
C VAL A 304 -6.50 -16.76 7.39
N ARG A 305 -5.90 -16.67 6.21
CA ARG A 305 -5.52 -17.86 5.43
C ARG A 305 -4.40 -18.61 6.16
N LYS A 306 -4.54 -19.92 6.29
CA LYS A 306 -3.46 -20.81 6.74
C LYS A 306 -2.28 -20.66 5.78
N THR A 307 -1.22 -20.01 6.25
CA THR A 307 0.03 -19.79 5.52
C THR A 307 1.19 -20.31 6.36
N THR A 308 2.42 -20.08 5.93
CA THR A 308 3.63 -20.44 6.67
C THR A 308 3.74 -19.79 8.06
N LYS A 309 3.02 -18.68 8.32
CA LYS A 309 2.94 -18.10 9.67
C LYS A 309 1.67 -18.60 10.36
N ASP A 310 1.83 -19.66 11.13
CA ASP A 310 0.75 -20.21 11.95
C ASP A 310 0.67 -19.49 13.31
N PHE A 311 -0.44 -18.80 13.56
CA PHE A 311 -0.71 -18.19 14.85
C PHE A 311 -1.10 -19.27 15.87
N LYS A 312 -0.63 -19.13 17.11
CA LYS A 312 -1.02 -20.02 18.20
C LYS A 312 -2.04 -19.34 19.12
N SER A 313 -2.99 -20.11 19.62
CA SER A 313 -3.86 -19.63 20.70
C SER A 313 -3.01 -19.39 21.95
N GLY A 314 -3.21 -18.26 22.63
CA GLY A 314 -2.39 -17.79 23.74
C GLY A 314 -1.12 -17.05 23.32
N GLU A 315 -0.86 -16.86 22.03
CA GLU A 315 0.32 -16.13 21.55
C GLU A 315 0.21 -14.62 21.84
N LEU A 316 1.25 -14.05 22.46
CA LEU A 316 1.38 -12.61 22.67
C LEU A 316 1.96 -11.95 21.42
N VAL A 317 1.21 -11.03 20.82
CA VAL A 317 1.61 -10.30 19.62
C VAL A 317 1.36 -8.81 19.79
N SER A 318 1.98 -7.98 18.93
CA SER A 318 1.70 -6.55 18.89
C SER A 318 0.83 -6.18 17.69
N CYS A 319 -0.26 -5.46 17.94
CA CYS A 319 -1.17 -4.93 16.93
C CYS A 319 -0.89 -3.44 16.71
N PHE A 320 -0.52 -3.08 15.48
CA PHE A 320 -0.33 -1.69 15.05
C PHE A 320 -1.47 -1.28 14.10
N GLY A 321 -2.18 -0.20 14.40
CA GLY A 321 -3.34 0.26 13.63
C GLY A 321 -4.35 0.98 14.52
N PRO A 322 -5.60 1.17 14.06
CA PRO A 322 -6.17 0.75 12.78
C PRO A 322 -5.70 1.61 11.60
N PHE A 323 -5.77 1.05 10.38
CA PHE A 323 -5.55 1.76 9.13
C PHE A 323 -6.80 1.68 8.26
N THR A 324 -7.44 2.82 8.06
CA THR A 324 -8.63 2.93 7.21
C THR A 324 -8.26 2.83 5.73
N SER A 325 -9.16 2.19 4.98
CA SER A 325 -9.02 1.99 3.54
C SER A 325 -10.15 2.62 2.72
N ILE A 326 -11.29 2.89 3.36
CA ILE A 326 -12.46 3.51 2.73
C ILE A 326 -12.99 4.64 3.60
N ASN A 327 -13.40 5.73 2.96
CA ASN A 327 -13.89 6.92 3.66
C ASN A 327 -15.27 6.65 4.30
N ASN A 328 -15.52 7.16 5.51
CA ASN A 328 -16.80 7.02 6.20
C ASN A 328 -18.03 7.48 5.39
N LYS A 329 -17.86 8.49 4.52
CA LYS A 329 -18.92 8.96 3.62
C LYS A 329 -19.44 7.89 2.66
N PHE A 330 -18.66 6.82 2.42
CA PHE A 330 -19.14 5.65 1.71
C PHE A 330 -20.36 5.03 2.40
N PHE A 331 -20.30 4.78 3.71
CA PHE A 331 -21.39 4.13 4.45
C PHE A 331 -22.65 4.99 4.55
N GLU A 332 -22.48 6.31 4.54
CA GLU A 332 -23.60 7.27 4.57
C GLU A 332 -24.32 7.41 3.22
N THR A 333 -23.61 7.21 2.11
CA THR A 333 -24.11 7.60 0.76
C THR A 333 -24.28 6.46 -0.22
N ALA A 334 -23.79 5.26 0.09
CA ALA A 334 -23.99 4.08 -0.73
C ALA A 334 -25.42 3.52 -0.57
N GLU A 335 -26.09 3.28 -1.69
CA GLU A 335 -27.47 2.76 -1.73
C GLU A 335 -27.55 1.35 -2.34
N THR A 336 -26.65 1.05 -3.27
CA THR A 336 -26.52 -0.26 -3.91
C THR A 336 -25.06 -0.66 -3.92
N VAL A 337 -24.73 -1.78 -3.30
CA VAL A 337 -23.34 -2.24 -3.18
C VAL A 337 -23.26 -3.71 -3.51
N VAL A 338 -22.43 -4.06 -4.49
CA VAL A 338 -22.02 -5.44 -4.76
C VAL A 338 -20.60 -5.63 -4.22
N LEU A 339 -20.49 -6.43 -3.17
CA LEU A 339 -19.23 -6.81 -2.53
C LEU A 339 -18.76 -8.15 -3.10
N ILE A 340 -17.57 -8.18 -3.69
CA ILE A 340 -17.00 -9.39 -4.31
C ILE A 340 -15.72 -9.77 -3.57
N ALA A 341 -15.74 -10.88 -2.86
CA ALA A 341 -14.61 -11.38 -2.09
C ALA A 341 -14.04 -12.67 -2.69
N GLY A 342 -12.71 -12.81 -2.68
CA GLY A 342 -12.00 -14.04 -3.01
C GLY A 342 -11.23 -14.60 -1.81
N GLY A 343 -11.47 -15.85 -1.44
CA GLY A 343 -10.75 -16.53 -0.35
C GLY A 343 -10.81 -15.73 0.97
N SER A 344 -9.64 -15.44 1.58
CA SER A 344 -9.53 -14.65 2.81
C SER A 344 -9.89 -13.16 2.66
N GLY A 345 -10.04 -12.66 1.43
CA GLY A 345 -10.55 -11.31 1.14
C GLY A 345 -11.97 -11.07 1.65
N ILE A 346 -12.67 -12.14 2.06
CA ILE A 346 -13.96 -12.08 2.75
C ILE A 346 -13.92 -11.23 4.02
N SER A 347 -12.76 -11.14 4.69
CA SER A 347 -12.58 -10.27 5.88
C SER A 347 -13.03 -8.83 5.62
N TYR A 348 -12.59 -8.27 4.49
CA TYR A 348 -12.91 -6.90 4.12
C TYR A 348 -14.41 -6.75 3.81
N ALA A 349 -14.94 -7.67 3.01
CA ALA A 349 -16.33 -7.63 2.60
C ALA A 349 -17.30 -7.85 3.79
N LEU A 350 -16.95 -8.69 4.77
CA LEU A 350 -17.74 -8.91 5.99
C LEU A 350 -17.84 -7.63 6.83
N GLY A 351 -16.72 -6.93 7.04
CA GLY A 351 -16.73 -5.65 7.75
C GLY A 351 -17.63 -4.62 7.05
N LEU A 352 -17.47 -4.47 5.73
CA LEU A 352 -18.29 -3.53 4.95
C LEU A 352 -19.78 -3.90 4.94
N TYR A 353 -20.13 -5.17 4.74
CA TYR A 353 -21.51 -5.64 4.69
C TYR A 353 -22.25 -5.29 5.98
N GLN A 354 -21.65 -5.64 7.12
CA GLN A 354 -22.26 -5.42 8.44
C GLN A 354 -22.44 -3.92 8.71
N GLN A 355 -21.43 -3.09 8.41
CA GLN A 355 -21.53 -1.64 8.61
C GLN A 355 -22.57 -0.99 7.71
N LEU A 356 -22.65 -1.38 6.43
CA LEU A 356 -23.64 -0.85 5.50
C LEU A 356 -25.07 -1.18 5.96
N LYS A 357 -25.30 -2.42 6.42
CA LYS A 357 -26.61 -2.82 6.96
C LYS A 357 -26.98 -2.09 8.25
N ASN A 358 -26.00 -1.81 9.11
CA ASN A 358 -26.22 -1.05 10.34
C ASN A 358 -26.44 0.46 10.08
N SER A 359 -25.70 1.05 9.13
CA SER A 359 -25.75 2.50 8.83
C SER A 359 -26.91 2.88 7.91
N ASN A 360 -27.30 2.01 6.98
CA ASN A 360 -28.37 2.26 6.03
C ASN A 360 -29.20 0.99 5.80
N ALA A 361 -30.29 0.84 6.56
CA ALA A 361 -31.19 -0.31 6.48
C ALA A 361 -31.80 -0.50 5.06
N ASN A 362 -31.93 0.58 4.29
CA ASN A 362 -32.48 0.57 2.92
C ASN A 362 -31.41 0.27 1.85
N ALA A 363 -30.13 0.19 2.23
CA ALA A 363 -29.07 -0.16 1.29
C ALA A 363 -29.24 -1.61 0.81
N VAL A 364 -29.24 -1.76 -0.52
CA VAL A 364 -29.24 -3.06 -1.17
C VAL A 364 -27.79 -3.51 -1.26
N VAL A 365 -27.41 -4.46 -0.42
CA VAL A 365 -26.04 -4.98 -0.34
C VAL A 365 -26.06 -6.45 -0.70
N VAL A 366 -25.26 -6.84 -1.67
CA VAL A 366 -25.06 -8.24 -2.07
C VAL A 366 -23.62 -8.62 -1.83
N LEU A 367 -23.42 -9.74 -1.13
CA LEU A 367 -22.11 -10.31 -0.90
C LEU A 367 -21.92 -11.54 -1.78
N VAL A 368 -20.99 -11.46 -2.71
CA VAL A 368 -20.53 -12.55 -3.57
C VAL A 368 -19.19 -13.04 -3.02
N TRP A 369 -19.12 -14.31 -2.63
CA TRP A 369 -17.89 -14.90 -2.10
C TRP A 369 -17.42 -16.06 -2.96
N VAL A 370 -16.23 -15.90 -3.57
CA VAL A 370 -15.57 -16.90 -4.39
C VAL A 370 -14.51 -17.62 -3.56
N LEU A 371 -14.61 -18.93 -3.46
CA LEU A 371 -13.68 -19.76 -2.68
C LEU A 371 -13.38 -21.07 -3.39
N ARG A 372 -12.26 -21.71 -3.04
CA ARG A 372 -11.89 -23.03 -3.59
C ARG A 372 -12.39 -24.17 -2.71
N ASN A 373 -12.36 -24.02 -1.39
CA ASN A 373 -12.61 -25.10 -0.45
C ASN A 373 -13.92 -24.89 0.34
N ARG A 374 -14.91 -25.77 0.13
CA ARG A 374 -16.22 -25.71 0.81
C ARG A 374 -16.11 -25.66 2.34
N ALA A 375 -15.09 -26.29 2.93
CA ALA A 375 -14.90 -26.30 4.38
C ALA A 375 -14.70 -24.89 4.96
N ASP A 376 -14.32 -23.89 4.15
CA ASP A 376 -14.16 -22.49 4.56
C ASP A 376 -15.48 -21.78 4.92
N LEU A 377 -16.63 -22.34 4.53
CA LEU A 377 -17.96 -21.78 4.83
C LEU A 377 -18.23 -21.54 6.31
N TRP A 378 -17.58 -22.31 7.21
CA TRP A 378 -17.69 -22.17 8.67
C TRP A 378 -17.36 -20.76 9.20
N ILE A 379 -16.62 -19.97 8.43
CA ILE A 379 -16.35 -18.56 8.77
C ILE A 379 -17.66 -17.78 8.89
N LEU A 380 -18.66 -18.05 8.03
CA LEU A 380 -19.92 -17.32 8.05
C LEU A 380 -20.69 -17.51 9.35
N ASP A 381 -20.54 -18.64 10.05
CA ASP A 381 -21.22 -18.93 11.32
C ASP A 381 -20.84 -17.92 12.43
N HIS A 382 -19.70 -17.24 12.27
CA HIS A 382 -19.18 -16.28 13.23
C HIS A 382 -19.65 -14.84 13.00
N PHE A 383 -20.45 -14.59 11.96
CA PHE A 383 -20.94 -13.27 11.55
C PHE A 383 -22.47 -13.27 11.37
N PRO A 384 -23.26 -13.25 12.46
CA PRO A 384 -24.72 -13.44 12.40
C PRO A 384 -25.47 -12.35 11.63
N LEU A 385 -24.93 -11.13 11.56
CA LEU A 385 -25.51 -10.00 10.80
C LEU A 385 -25.46 -10.20 9.28
N VAL A 386 -24.69 -11.17 8.80
CA VAL A 386 -24.57 -11.49 7.37
C VAL A 386 -25.65 -12.50 7.00
N THR A 387 -26.75 -11.99 6.46
CA THR A 387 -28.00 -12.74 6.21
C THR A 387 -28.09 -13.40 4.84
N SER A 388 -27.48 -12.81 3.80
CA SER A 388 -27.54 -13.30 2.41
C SER A 388 -26.15 -13.25 1.77
N VAL A 389 -25.68 -14.39 1.27
CA VAL A 389 -24.38 -14.53 0.60
C VAL A 389 -24.52 -15.47 -0.59
N ASP A 390 -24.05 -15.03 -1.76
CA ASP A 390 -23.91 -15.88 -2.93
C ASP A 390 -22.49 -16.46 -2.95
N VAL A 391 -22.37 -17.76 -2.69
CA VAL A 391 -21.10 -18.46 -2.64
C VAL A 391 -20.83 -19.17 -3.95
N TYR A 392 -19.64 -18.98 -4.51
CA TYR A 392 -19.16 -19.67 -5.70
C TYR A 392 -17.94 -20.51 -5.37
N ILE A 393 -18.07 -21.83 -5.54
CA ILE A 393 -16.99 -22.80 -5.27
C ILE A 393 -16.28 -23.16 -6.57
N THR A 394 -14.98 -22.91 -6.62
CA THR A 394 -14.13 -23.06 -7.83
C THR A 394 -13.11 -24.20 -7.73
N GLY A 395 -12.96 -24.83 -6.56
CA GLY A 395 -12.12 -26.03 -6.38
C GLY A 395 -12.83 -27.29 -6.85
N GLY A 396 -12.04 -28.25 -7.39
CA GLY A 396 -12.47 -29.35 -8.26
C GLY A 396 -13.56 -30.31 -7.74
N ASN A 397 -14.07 -31.08 -8.72
CA ASN A 397 -15.11 -32.11 -8.68
C ASN A 397 -15.44 -32.66 -7.29
N ILE A 398 -16.70 -32.46 -6.90
CA ILE A 398 -17.32 -33.18 -5.79
C ILE A 398 -17.51 -34.62 -6.27
N THR A 399 -16.51 -35.47 -6.07
CA THR A 399 -16.75 -36.90 -5.89
C THR A 399 -16.57 -37.17 -4.41
N SER A 400 -17.65 -37.65 -3.79
CA SER A 400 -17.65 -38.25 -2.47
C SER A 400 -16.53 -39.28 -2.37
N ASP A 401 -15.80 -39.21 -1.26
CA ASP A 401 -14.76 -40.14 -0.81
C ASP A 401 -13.42 -40.11 -1.58
N ASP A 402 -12.46 -39.32 -1.05
CA ASP A 402 -11.10 -39.84 -0.77
C ASP A 402 -10.22 -38.86 0.05
N PRO A 403 -9.23 -39.37 0.82
CA PRO A 403 -8.58 -38.65 1.89
C PRO A 403 -7.47 -37.69 1.41
N VAL A 404 -7.25 -36.68 2.25
CA VAL A 404 -6.26 -35.61 2.19
C VAL A 404 -4.87 -36.08 1.73
N SER A 405 -4.41 -35.57 0.58
CA SER A 405 -2.98 -35.48 0.25
C SER A 405 -2.64 -34.16 -0.46
N ASN A 406 -1.96 -33.29 0.27
CA ASN A 406 -0.93 -32.32 -0.16
C ASN A 406 -1.06 -31.60 -1.51
N ALA A 407 -1.33 -30.29 -1.45
CA ALA A 407 -0.65 -29.30 -2.29
C ALA A 407 -0.72 -27.90 -1.66
N PHE A 408 0.17 -27.63 -0.69
CA PHE A 408 0.58 -26.25 -0.41
C PHE A 408 1.62 -25.86 -1.45
N GLY A 409 1.16 -25.19 -2.51
CA GLY A 409 1.99 -24.60 -3.54
C GLY A 409 1.18 -23.51 -4.23
N ASP A 410 1.46 -22.26 -3.87
CA ASP A 410 1.09 -21.11 -4.70
C ASP A 410 2.11 -21.09 -5.86
N GLU A 411 1.82 -21.77 -6.96
CA GLU A 411 2.41 -21.58 -8.28
C GLU A 411 1.41 -22.13 -9.32
N ASP A 412 1.35 -21.47 -10.48
CA ASP A 412 0.55 -21.78 -11.68
C ASP A 412 -0.89 -21.23 -11.75
N GLU A 413 -0.96 -19.91 -12.00
CA GLU A 413 -2.07 -19.25 -12.72
C GLU A 413 -1.62 -18.99 -14.16
N GLU A 414 -1.24 -20.05 -14.88
CA GLU A 414 -0.94 -20.03 -16.31
C GLU A 414 -1.08 -21.45 -16.86
N LEU A 415 -2.33 -21.87 -17.12
CA LEU A 415 -2.74 -22.95 -18.03
C LEU A 415 -4.18 -23.33 -17.68
N LEU A 416 -5.13 -22.82 -18.46
CA LEU A 416 -6.41 -23.44 -18.86
C LEU A 416 -7.22 -22.35 -19.56
N ASP A 417 -6.72 -21.92 -20.71
CA ASP A 417 -7.51 -21.22 -21.71
C ASP A 417 -7.47 -22.08 -22.98
N GLN A 418 -8.29 -23.15 -22.97
CA GLN A 418 -8.82 -23.81 -24.17
C GLN A 418 -9.68 -25.02 -23.79
N THR A 419 -10.78 -25.17 -24.54
CA THR A 419 -11.82 -26.20 -24.47
C THR A 419 -12.77 -26.04 -23.26
N GLY A 420 -14.09 -26.08 -23.37
CA GLY A 420 -15.05 -26.14 -24.47
C GLY A 420 -16.41 -25.77 -23.88
N ARG A 421 -17.33 -25.31 -24.73
CA ARG A 421 -18.74 -25.09 -24.37
C ARG A 421 -19.37 -26.44 -24.04
N ASP A 422 -19.80 -26.64 -22.81
CA ASP A 422 -20.93 -27.52 -22.51
C ASP A 422 -21.73 -26.96 -21.33
N SER A 423 -23.01 -26.72 -21.62
CA SER A 423 -24.04 -26.35 -20.67
C SER A 423 -24.34 -27.52 -19.74
N PHE A 424 -24.00 -27.40 -18.46
CA PHE A 424 -24.44 -28.34 -17.43
C PHE A 424 -25.47 -27.66 -16.52
N GLU A 425 -26.57 -28.36 -16.31
CA GLU A 425 -27.77 -27.94 -15.60
C GLU A 425 -27.51 -27.70 -14.10
N MET A 426 -28.28 -26.76 -13.54
CA MET A 426 -28.31 -26.40 -12.13
C MET A 426 -28.98 -27.52 -11.31
N GLU A 427 -28.24 -28.13 -10.38
CA GLU A 427 -28.82 -28.83 -9.24
C GLU A 427 -28.73 -27.94 -7.99
N ASP A 428 -29.89 -27.47 -7.53
CA ASP A 428 -30.06 -26.88 -6.20
C ASP A 428 -29.97 -28.00 -5.16
N LEU A 429 -28.83 -28.10 -4.47
CA LEU A 429 -28.63 -29.05 -3.38
C LEU A 429 -29.16 -28.48 -2.06
N ASP A 430 -30.12 -29.21 -1.49
CA ASP A 430 -30.95 -28.80 -0.36
C ASP A 430 -30.22 -28.76 1.00
N THR A 431 -30.92 -28.11 1.90
CA THR A 431 -30.52 -27.29 3.05
C THR A 431 -30.14 -28.00 4.36
N THR A 432 -29.21 -27.39 5.09
CA THR A 432 -29.29 -27.26 6.56
C THR A 432 -29.17 -25.77 6.92
N GLN A 433 -30.22 -25.23 7.52
CA GLN A 433 -30.45 -23.82 7.86
C GLN A 433 -29.32 -23.20 8.71
N THR A 434 -28.88 -21.97 8.42
CA THR A 434 -29.31 -20.78 9.19
C THR A 434 -29.10 -19.44 8.46
N LYS A 435 -28.75 -19.44 7.16
CA LYS A 435 -28.60 -18.22 6.34
C LYS A 435 -29.15 -18.45 4.94
N ASN A 436 -29.63 -17.41 4.26
CA ASN A 436 -29.95 -17.46 2.83
C ASN A 436 -28.64 -17.49 2.02
N THR A 437 -27.85 -18.54 2.21
CA THR A 437 -26.59 -18.76 1.51
C THR A 437 -26.88 -19.60 0.28
N LYS A 438 -26.76 -18.98 -0.91
CA LYS A 438 -26.92 -19.69 -2.19
C LYS A 438 -25.55 -20.19 -2.62
N ILE A 439 -25.36 -21.50 -2.63
CA ILE A 439 -24.10 -22.12 -3.04
C ILE A 439 -24.20 -22.50 -4.52
N LYS A 440 -23.24 -22.05 -5.32
CA LYS A 440 -23.13 -22.30 -6.75
C LYS A 440 -21.73 -22.85 -7.06
N LEU A 441 -21.65 -23.68 -8.09
CA LEU A 441 -20.39 -24.24 -8.58
C LEU A 441 -19.86 -23.40 -9.76
N GLY A 442 -18.53 -23.28 -9.85
CA GLY A 442 -17.85 -22.56 -10.92
C GLY A 442 -17.59 -21.08 -10.62
N ARG A 443 -17.18 -20.33 -11.65
CA ARG A 443 -16.89 -18.89 -11.55
C ARG A 443 -18.18 -18.06 -11.60
N PRO A 444 -18.29 -16.96 -10.84
CA PRO A 444 -19.47 -16.12 -10.87
C PRO A 444 -19.64 -15.43 -12.22
N ASN A 445 -20.84 -15.50 -12.79
CA ASN A 445 -21.25 -14.61 -13.88
C ASN A 445 -21.72 -13.27 -13.29
N LEU A 446 -20.87 -12.25 -13.34
CA LEU A 446 -21.16 -10.95 -12.74
C LEU A 446 -22.36 -10.23 -13.38
N GLU A 447 -22.70 -10.54 -14.64
CA GLU A 447 -23.84 -9.92 -15.33
C GLU A 447 -25.19 -10.24 -14.66
N LEU A 448 -25.27 -11.33 -13.89
CA LEU A 448 -26.46 -11.64 -13.10
C LEU A 448 -26.81 -10.55 -12.06
N TYR A 449 -25.82 -9.76 -11.65
CA TYR A 449 -25.99 -8.68 -10.68
C TYR A 449 -26.17 -7.30 -11.33
N ALA A 450 -26.02 -7.19 -12.66
CA ALA A 450 -26.07 -5.91 -13.38
C ALA A 450 -27.44 -5.22 -13.26
N SER A 451 -28.52 -6.00 -13.23
CA SER A 451 -29.91 -5.50 -13.11
C SER A 451 -30.16 -4.73 -11.82
N MET A 452 -29.37 -4.98 -10.77
CA MET A 452 -29.46 -4.26 -9.48
C MET A 452 -29.08 -2.79 -9.60
N PHE A 453 -28.28 -2.45 -10.60
CA PHE A 453 -27.83 -1.08 -10.85
C PHE A 453 -28.74 -0.34 -11.84
N SER A 454 -29.66 -1.03 -12.53
CA SER A 454 -30.47 -0.44 -13.60
C SER A 454 -31.56 0.52 -13.12
N SER A 455 -32.02 0.40 -11.86
CA SER A 455 -33.14 1.17 -11.31
C SER A 455 -32.74 2.28 -10.33
N LYS A 456 -31.44 2.46 -10.04
CA LYS A 456 -30.94 3.34 -8.99
C LYS A 456 -29.87 4.32 -9.49
N ASP A 457 -29.61 5.36 -8.69
CA ASP A 457 -28.58 6.36 -9.01
C ASP A 457 -27.20 5.68 -9.13
N LYS A 458 -26.61 5.76 -10.33
CA LYS A 458 -25.28 5.20 -10.60
C LYS A 458 -24.21 5.82 -9.70
N ASN A 459 -24.44 7.03 -9.20
CA ASN A 459 -23.50 7.74 -8.34
C ASN A 459 -23.52 7.28 -6.88
N SER A 460 -24.59 6.61 -6.43
CA SER A 460 -24.72 5.94 -5.12
C SER A 460 -24.49 4.42 -5.21
N SER A 461 -24.20 3.93 -6.41
CA SER A 461 -23.96 2.52 -6.73
C SER A 461 -22.47 2.19 -6.73
N TRP A 462 -22.10 1.09 -6.07
CA TRP A 462 -20.71 0.68 -5.89
C TRP A 462 -20.50 -0.81 -6.17
N VAL A 463 -19.37 -1.10 -6.80
CA VAL A 463 -18.75 -2.42 -6.82
C VAL A 463 -17.50 -2.33 -5.96
N VAL A 464 -17.40 -3.20 -4.96
CA VAL A 464 -16.21 -3.28 -4.10
C VAL A 464 -15.66 -4.69 -4.17
N SER A 465 -14.36 -4.83 -4.41
CA SER A 465 -13.74 -6.16 -4.49
C SER A 465 -12.50 -6.32 -3.62
N CYS A 466 -12.29 -7.54 -3.13
CA CYS A 466 -11.07 -7.92 -2.44
C CYS A 466 -10.72 -9.40 -2.70
N GLY A 467 -9.65 -9.64 -3.43
CA GLY A 467 -9.16 -10.98 -3.75
C GLY A 467 -7.87 -10.94 -4.56
N THR A 468 -7.69 -11.95 -5.42
CA THR A 468 -6.58 -12.04 -6.37
C THR A 468 -6.52 -10.85 -7.33
N ASP A 469 -5.34 -10.57 -7.89
CA ASP A 469 -5.16 -9.52 -8.91
C ASP A 469 -6.13 -9.70 -10.11
N SER A 470 -6.42 -10.95 -10.53
CA SER A 470 -7.39 -11.22 -11.62
C SER A 470 -8.81 -10.83 -11.22
N LEU A 471 -9.32 -11.35 -10.08
CA LEU A 471 -10.67 -11.04 -9.57
C LEU A 471 -10.90 -9.53 -9.44
N ASN A 472 -9.93 -8.79 -8.89
CA ASN A 472 -10.03 -7.34 -8.76
C ASN A 472 -10.04 -6.65 -10.14
N LYS A 473 -9.21 -7.08 -11.10
CA LYS A 473 -9.24 -6.52 -12.47
C LYS A 473 -10.56 -6.78 -13.19
N ASP A 474 -11.12 -7.98 -13.06
CA ASP A 474 -12.39 -8.35 -13.68
C ASP A 474 -13.55 -7.54 -13.09
N SER A 475 -13.56 -7.39 -11.76
CA SER A 475 -14.52 -6.55 -11.04
C SER A 475 -14.41 -5.07 -11.44
N ALA A 476 -13.19 -4.55 -11.62
CA ALA A 476 -12.96 -3.18 -12.08
C ALA A 476 -13.47 -2.96 -13.50
N LYS A 477 -13.21 -3.92 -14.40
CA LYS A 477 -13.68 -3.88 -15.79
C LYS A 477 -15.22 -3.88 -15.84
N TRP A 478 -15.86 -4.76 -15.07
CA TRP A 478 -17.32 -4.85 -14.98
C TRP A 478 -17.94 -3.59 -14.36
N ALA A 479 -17.36 -3.03 -13.30
CA ALA A 479 -17.82 -1.76 -12.75
C ALA A 479 -17.74 -0.62 -13.78
N SER A 480 -16.69 -0.61 -14.61
CA SER A 480 -16.53 0.35 -15.70
C SER A 480 -17.56 0.19 -16.81
N THR A 481 -18.00 -1.03 -17.15
CA THR A 481 -19.04 -1.23 -18.18
C THR A 481 -20.41 -0.71 -17.72
N LEU A 482 -20.67 -0.77 -16.41
CA LEU A 482 -21.91 -0.29 -15.80
C LEU A 482 -21.91 1.23 -15.51
N ASP A 483 -20.76 1.89 -15.60
CA ASP A 483 -20.53 3.28 -15.18
C ASP A 483 -20.87 3.51 -13.70
N VAL A 484 -20.53 2.54 -12.85
CA VAL A 484 -20.70 2.60 -11.39
C VAL A 484 -19.36 2.82 -10.69
N ARG A 485 -19.39 3.21 -9.42
CA ARG A 485 -18.16 3.43 -8.65
C ARG A 485 -17.47 2.12 -8.32
N TYR A 486 -16.15 2.16 -8.27
CA TYR A 486 -15.32 0.99 -7.97
C TYR A 486 -14.31 1.31 -6.87
N HIS A 487 -14.18 0.39 -5.91
CA HIS A 487 -13.11 0.39 -4.93
C HIS A 487 -12.57 -1.03 -4.77
N SER A 488 -11.28 -1.17 -4.49
CA SER A 488 -10.72 -2.48 -4.21
C SER A 488 -9.55 -2.43 -3.27
N GLU A 489 -9.44 -3.50 -2.50
CA GLU A 489 -8.25 -3.79 -1.72
C GLU A 489 -7.58 -5.06 -2.23
N SER A 490 -6.25 -5.04 -2.23
CA SER A 490 -5.43 -6.20 -2.56
C SER A 490 -4.47 -6.45 -1.42
N TYR A 491 -4.76 -7.48 -0.62
CA TYR A 491 -3.83 -8.05 0.35
C TYR A 491 -3.13 -9.24 -0.29
N SER A 492 -2.41 -9.00 -1.40
CA SER A 492 -1.45 -9.96 -1.93
C SER A 492 -0.17 -9.85 -1.12
N LEU A 493 0.01 -10.79 -0.19
CA LEU A 493 1.30 -11.01 0.47
C LEU A 493 1.90 -12.33 0.01
#